data_AF-A0A955Y657-F1
#
_entry.id   AF-A0A955Y657-F1
#
_cell.length_a   1.000
_cell.length_b   1.000
_cell.length_c   1.000
_cell.angle_alpha   90.00
_cell.angle_beta   90.00
_cell.angle_gamma   90.00
#
_symmetry.space_group_name_H-M   'P 1'
#
loop_
_entity.id
_entity.type
_entity.pdbx_description
1 polymer ?
#
loop_
_entity_poly.entity_id
_entity_poly.type
_entity_poly.pdbx_seq_one_letter_code
_entity_poly.pdbx_strand_id
1 'polypeptide(L)'
;MVQQSLVIRLVWKALRDNYRPTRGAPSRVDDALLAAVEEKVREALDAMPAFAARSFALPEGLKAFYLVAQDCLEPVRRGENFKFYACTWLATDGLHLADEAAGDSTPWLEIGSFAENHWAFICCDSEDPLFGAVVERKDSTPWSDIVWDEEVHADMLEFLQSLIPRPE
;
A
#
# COMPACT_ATOMS: atom_id res chain seq x y z
N MET A 1 -4.27 5.31 -18.92
CA MET A 1 -4.71 4.12 -18.16
C MET A 1 -4.11 2.79 -18.66
N VAL A 2 -4.31 2.37 -19.93
CA VAL A 2 -3.86 1.04 -20.43
C VAL A 2 -2.35 0.77 -20.24
N GLN A 3 -1.51 1.80 -20.40
CA GLN A 3 -0.05 1.65 -20.31
C GLN A 3 0.44 1.39 -18.88
N GLN A 4 -0.08 2.09 -17.87
CA GLN A 4 0.27 1.86 -16.46
C GLN A 4 -0.19 0.47 -16.01
N SER A 5 -1.41 0.05 -16.39
CA SER A 5 -1.90 -1.29 -16.05
C SER A 5 -1.04 -2.41 -16.65
N LEU A 6 -0.48 -2.21 -17.85
CA LEU A 6 0.44 -3.19 -18.47
C LEU A 6 1.76 -3.27 -17.71
N VAL A 7 2.36 -2.13 -17.36
CA VAL A 7 3.63 -2.10 -16.63
C VAL A 7 3.48 -2.72 -15.24
N ILE A 8 2.41 -2.35 -14.52
CA ILE A 8 2.09 -2.95 -13.21
C ILE A 8 1.86 -4.46 -13.36
N ARG A 9 1.24 -4.95 -14.44
CA ARG A 9 1.12 -6.40 -14.70
C ARG A 9 2.45 -7.09 -14.89
N LEU A 10 3.39 -6.45 -15.58
CA LEU A 10 4.73 -7.02 -15.80
C LEU A 10 5.53 -7.05 -14.50
N VAL A 11 5.49 -5.97 -13.72
CA VAL A 11 6.11 -5.88 -12.40
C VAL A 11 5.45 -6.90 -11.45
N TRP A 12 4.12 -6.96 -11.42
CA TRP A 12 3.38 -7.96 -10.66
C TRP A 12 3.73 -9.38 -11.05
N LYS A 13 3.87 -9.66 -12.34
CA LYS A 13 4.31 -10.98 -12.81
C LYS A 13 5.72 -11.29 -12.28
N ALA A 14 6.65 -10.35 -12.36
CA ALA A 14 8.00 -10.52 -11.84
C ALA A 14 8.01 -10.75 -10.32
N LEU A 15 7.18 -10.02 -9.57
CA LEU A 15 6.95 -10.29 -8.16
C LEU A 15 6.36 -11.69 -7.98
N ARG A 16 5.31 -12.08 -8.70
CA ARG A 16 4.71 -13.41 -8.59
C ARG A 16 5.67 -14.56 -8.93
N ASP A 17 6.61 -14.34 -9.83
CA ASP A 17 7.63 -15.36 -10.13
C ASP A 17 8.58 -15.58 -8.94
N ASN A 18 8.65 -14.63 -8.01
CA ASN A 18 9.44 -14.68 -6.77
C ASN A 18 8.57 -14.86 -5.48
N TYR A 19 7.26 -14.58 -5.54
CA TYR A 19 6.31 -14.52 -4.43
C TYR A 19 4.98 -15.22 -4.82
N ARG A 20 4.28 -15.90 -3.90
CA ARG A 20 3.02 -16.63 -4.21
C ARG A 20 1.81 -15.89 -3.66
N PRO A 21 0.64 -16.04 -4.30
CA PRO A 21 -0.62 -15.63 -3.70
C PRO A 21 -0.87 -16.38 -2.39
N THR A 22 -1.39 -15.68 -1.39
CA THR A 22 -1.84 -16.28 -0.12
C THR A 22 -3.05 -17.19 -0.39
N ARG A 23 -3.13 -18.35 0.27
CA ARG A 23 -4.29 -19.26 0.15
C ARG A 23 -5.52 -18.60 0.78
N GLY A 24 -6.63 -18.53 0.02
CA GLY A 24 -7.94 -18.12 0.55
C GLY A 24 -8.44 -16.74 0.11
N ALA A 25 -7.73 -16.07 -0.79
CA ALA A 25 -8.18 -14.83 -1.45
C ALA A 25 -9.63 -14.96 -1.99
N PRO A 26 -10.59 -14.14 -1.55
CA PRO A 26 -11.91 -14.07 -2.15
C PRO A 26 -11.87 -13.53 -3.59
N SER A 27 -13.00 -13.69 -4.25
CA SER A 27 -13.38 -13.28 -5.62
C SER A 27 -12.75 -12.00 -6.17
N ARG A 28 -12.39 -12.06 -7.47
CA ARG A 28 -12.15 -10.96 -8.42
C ARG A 28 -12.40 -9.56 -7.85
N VAL A 29 -11.33 -8.78 -7.70
CA VAL A 29 -11.43 -7.32 -7.48
C VAL A 29 -12.11 -6.69 -8.70
N ASP A 30 -13.13 -5.88 -8.42
CA ASP A 30 -13.88 -5.11 -9.41
C ASP A 30 -14.10 -3.67 -8.93
N ASP A 31 -14.72 -2.85 -9.77
CA ASP A 31 -14.93 -1.43 -9.49
C ASP A 31 -15.82 -1.21 -8.24
N ALA A 32 -16.72 -2.15 -7.93
CA ALA A 32 -17.59 -2.05 -6.75
C ALA A 32 -16.79 -2.26 -5.46
N LEU A 33 -15.85 -3.22 -5.45
CA LEU A 33 -14.98 -3.43 -4.30
C LEU A 33 -14.02 -2.24 -4.09
N LEU A 34 -13.47 -1.68 -5.17
CA LEU A 34 -12.62 -0.48 -5.07
C LEU A 34 -13.38 0.73 -4.51
N ALA A 35 -14.62 0.94 -4.95
CA ALA A 35 -15.49 1.98 -4.42
C ALA A 35 -15.81 1.77 -2.93
N ALA A 36 -15.98 0.52 -2.50
CA ALA A 36 -16.18 0.20 -1.08
C ALA A 36 -14.96 0.53 -0.21
N VAL A 37 -13.73 0.30 -0.72
CA VAL A 37 -12.51 0.72 -0.03
C VAL A 37 -12.40 2.25 0.03
N GLU A 38 -12.68 2.95 -1.07
CA GLU A 38 -12.71 4.42 -1.08
C GLU A 38 -13.68 5.00 -0.05
N GLU A 39 -14.88 4.42 0.04
CA GLU A 39 -15.87 4.82 1.05
C GLU A 39 -15.33 4.60 2.47
N LYS A 40 -14.72 3.45 2.72
CA LYS A 40 -14.15 3.11 4.03
C LYS A 40 -13.01 4.02 4.45
N VAL A 41 -12.11 4.33 3.52
CA VAL A 41 -11.03 5.31 3.72
C VAL A 41 -11.63 6.66 4.09
N ARG A 42 -12.67 7.10 3.36
CA ARG A 42 -13.35 8.37 3.64
C ARG A 42 -14.03 8.38 5.00
N GLU A 43 -14.82 7.36 5.32
CA GLU A 43 -15.51 7.22 6.62
C GLU A 43 -14.52 7.30 7.80
N ALA A 44 -13.38 6.63 7.68
CA ALA A 44 -12.35 6.64 8.72
C ALA A 44 -11.69 8.02 8.86
N LEU A 45 -11.42 8.70 7.75
CA LEU A 45 -10.79 10.03 7.76
C LEU A 45 -11.76 11.13 8.21
N ASP A 46 -13.05 11.03 7.87
CA ASP A 46 -14.10 11.92 8.37
C ASP A 46 -14.27 11.81 9.89
N ALA A 47 -14.01 10.63 10.46
CA ALA A 47 -14.03 10.42 11.90
C ALA A 47 -12.83 11.09 12.62
N MET A 48 -11.82 11.56 11.86
CA MET A 48 -10.63 12.23 12.39
C MET A 48 -10.77 13.76 12.21
N PRO A 49 -10.95 14.55 13.29
CA PRO A 49 -11.24 15.98 13.18
C PRO A 49 -10.18 16.80 12.43
N ALA A 50 -8.92 16.35 12.42
CA ALA A 50 -7.84 17.01 11.69
C ALA A 50 -7.96 16.88 10.16
N PHE A 51 -8.77 15.92 9.69
CA PHE A 51 -8.81 15.50 8.29
C PHE A 51 -10.21 15.57 7.66
N ALA A 52 -11.26 15.72 8.47
CA ALA A 52 -12.67 15.73 8.04
C ALA A 52 -13.06 16.80 6.98
N ALA A 53 -12.19 17.75 6.68
CA ALA A 53 -12.41 18.78 5.65
C ALA A 53 -11.59 18.57 4.37
N ARG A 54 -10.75 17.53 4.31
CA ARG A 54 -9.87 17.25 3.15
C ARG A 54 -10.55 16.28 2.18
N SER A 55 -10.07 16.28 0.94
CA SER A 55 -10.61 15.45 -0.14
C SER A 55 -9.79 14.18 -0.32
N PHE A 56 -10.42 13.01 -0.18
CA PHE A 56 -9.72 11.72 -0.26
C PHE A 56 -10.09 10.87 -1.47
N ALA A 57 -9.10 10.20 -2.04
CA ALA A 57 -9.26 9.26 -3.14
C ALA A 57 -8.21 8.15 -3.07
N LEU A 58 -8.52 6.97 -3.61
CA LEU A 58 -7.48 5.97 -3.83
C LEU A 58 -6.63 6.35 -5.05
N PRO A 59 -5.29 6.37 -4.94
CA PRO A 59 -4.41 6.64 -6.08
C PRO A 59 -4.58 5.61 -7.20
N GLU A 60 -4.49 6.07 -8.45
CA GLU A 60 -4.66 5.20 -9.63
C GLU A 60 -3.67 4.04 -9.68
N GLY A 61 -2.43 4.25 -9.21
CA GLY A 61 -1.42 3.19 -9.11
C GLY A 61 -1.84 2.06 -8.17
N LEU A 62 -2.49 2.39 -7.04
CA LEU A 62 -2.98 1.43 -6.07
C LEU A 62 -4.20 0.67 -6.58
N LYS A 63 -5.16 1.36 -7.21
CA LYS A 63 -6.31 0.72 -7.88
C LYS A 63 -5.85 -0.29 -8.93
N ALA A 64 -4.91 0.12 -9.78
CA ALA A 64 -4.35 -0.73 -10.82
C ALA A 64 -3.62 -1.94 -10.22
N PHE A 65 -2.90 -1.76 -9.11
CA PHE A 65 -2.30 -2.86 -8.36
C PHE A 65 -3.37 -3.86 -7.89
N TYR A 66 -4.42 -3.44 -7.18
CA TYR A 66 -5.44 -4.36 -6.65
C TYR A 66 -6.17 -5.15 -7.75
N LEU A 67 -6.51 -4.50 -8.87
CA LEU A 67 -7.14 -5.16 -10.02
C LEU A 67 -6.26 -6.27 -10.63
N VAL A 68 -4.94 -6.10 -10.56
CA VAL A 68 -3.96 -7.01 -11.13
C VAL A 68 -3.53 -8.09 -10.14
N ALA A 69 -3.39 -7.73 -8.87
CA ALA A 69 -2.86 -8.58 -7.82
C ALA A 69 -3.86 -9.64 -7.35
N GLN A 70 -5.16 -9.30 -7.30
CA GLN A 70 -6.25 -10.19 -6.87
C GLN A 70 -5.96 -10.91 -5.53
N ASP A 71 -5.57 -10.12 -4.53
CA ASP A 71 -5.19 -10.47 -3.14
C ASP A 71 -3.77 -11.04 -2.90
N CYS A 72 -3.35 -10.83 -1.65
CA CYS A 72 -2.01 -10.76 -1.04
C CYS A 72 -0.91 -11.69 -1.58
N LEU A 73 0.35 -11.23 -1.46
CA LEU A 73 1.55 -12.04 -1.63
C LEU A 73 2.02 -12.62 -0.28
N GLU A 74 2.58 -13.83 -0.32
CA GLU A 74 3.52 -14.38 0.64
C GLU A 74 4.79 -14.82 -0.12
N PRO A 75 6.00 -14.69 0.45
CA PRO A 75 7.22 -15.09 -0.24
C PRO A 75 7.33 -16.60 -0.39
N VAL A 76 7.83 -17.05 -1.55
CA VAL A 76 8.12 -18.48 -1.78
C VAL A 76 9.55 -18.83 -1.40
N ARG A 77 10.47 -17.86 -1.47
CA ARG A 77 11.88 -18.01 -1.11
C ARG A 77 12.49 -16.64 -0.80
N ARG A 78 12.63 -16.30 0.49
CA ARG A 78 13.69 -15.41 1.04
C ARG A 78 13.55 -15.07 2.54
N GLY A 79 12.70 -15.76 3.32
CA GLY A 79 12.65 -15.53 4.77
C GLY A 79 12.02 -14.20 5.22
N GLU A 80 11.77 -13.25 4.31
CA GLU A 80 11.14 -11.96 4.60
C GLU A 80 9.71 -11.95 4.07
N ASN A 81 8.71 -11.86 4.95
CA ASN A 81 7.29 -11.93 4.60
C ASN A 81 6.76 -10.59 4.10
N PHE A 82 6.81 -10.33 2.80
CA PHE A 82 6.05 -9.21 2.24
C PHE A 82 4.56 -9.54 2.22
N LYS A 83 3.75 -8.71 2.88
CA LYS A 83 2.29 -8.85 2.93
C LYS A 83 1.64 -7.53 2.54
N PHE A 84 1.15 -7.45 1.31
CA PHE A 84 0.17 -6.43 0.95
C PHE A 84 -1.14 -6.75 1.63
N TYR A 85 -1.83 -5.75 2.16
CA TYR A 85 -3.17 -5.94 2.68
C TYR A 85 -4.16 -6.20 1.55
N ALA A 86 -5.04 -7.17 1.79
CA ALA A 86 -6.11 -7.51 0.87
C ALA A 86 -7.03 -6.31 0.68
N CYS A 87 -7.46 -6.07 -0.56
CA CYS A 87 -8.45 -5.03 -0.86
C CYS A 87 -9.75 -5.28 -0.08
N THR A 88 -10.11 -6.57 0.06
CA THR A 88 -11.25 -7.02 0.86
C THR A 88 -11.08 -6.74 2.35
N TRP A 89 -9.86 -6.87 2.88
CA TRP A 89 -9.57 -6.62 4.30
C TRP A 89 -9.59 -5.12 4.63
N LEU A 90 -9.06 -4.28 3.73
CA LEU A 90 -9.18 -2.82 3.84
C LEU A 90 -10.64 -2.35 3.76
N ALA A 91 -11.50 -3.05 3.00
CA ALA A 91 -12.91 -2.74 2.89
C ALA A 91 -13.74 -3.11 4.14
N THR A 92 -13.22 -3.96 5.04
CA THR A 92 -13.99 -4.45 6.20
C THR A 92 -13.46 -3.97 7.53
N ASP A 93 -12.19 -4.25 7.87
CA ASP A 93 -11.70 -4.18 9.26
C ASP A 93 -10.25 -3.69 9.43
N GLY A 94 -9.49 -3.56 8.33
CA GLY A 94 -8.04 -3.44 8.38
C GLY A 94 -7.45 -2.05 8.16
N LEU A 95 -8.27 -1.01 8.20
CA LEU A 95 -7.78 0.32 7.87
C LEU A 95 -6.85 0.84 8.98
N HIS A 96 -5.55 0.86 8.69
CA HIS A 96 -4.57 1.53 9.53
C HIS A 96 -4.17 2.84 8.85
N LEU A 97 -4.48 3.94 9.54
CA LEU A 97 -4.09 5.28 9.15
C LEU A 97 -2.96 5.72 10.07
N ALA A 98 -1.88 6.22 9.48
CA ALA A 98 -0.81 6.88 10.22
C ALA A 98 -0.92 8.39 10.04
N ASP A 99 -0.91 9.12 11.15
CA ASP A 99 -1.11 10.59 11.19
C ASP A 99 0.19 11.37 10.94
N GLU A 100 1.31 10.66 10.84
CA GLU A 100 2.62 11.25 10.68
C GLU A 100 3.44 10.29 9.84
N ALA A 101 3.58 10.50 8.53
CA ALA A 101 4.68 9.95 7.73
C ALA A 101 5.36 11.08 6.94
N ALA A 102 6.69 11.06 6.85
CA ALA A 102 7.52 12.17 6.36
C ALA A 102 7.41 13.48 7.18
N GLY A 103 6.97 13.41 8.43
CA GLY A 103 6.88 14.58 9.34
C GLY A 103 5.72 15.53 9.08
N ASP A 104 4.82 15.20 8.15
CA ASP A 104 3.69 16.03 7.79
C ASP A 104 2.36 15.46 8.29
N SER A 105 1.45 16.38 8.64
CA SER A 105 0.08 16.12 9.10
C SER A 105 -0.82 15.72 7.94
N THR A 106 -0.44 14.66 7.24
CA THR A 106 -1.15 14.10 6.08
C THR A 106 -1.55 12.67 6.41
N PRO A 107 -2.79 12.25 6.11
CA PRO A 107 -3.21 10.89 6.41
C PRO A 107 -2.62 9.90 5.40
N TRP A 108 -1.95 8.88 5.94
CA TRP A 108 -1.32 7.83 5.16
C TRP A 108 -2.04 6.50 5.36
N LEU A 109 -2.45 5.87 4.26
CA LEU A 109 -3.07 4.55 4.27
C LEU A 109 -1.99 3.47 4.29
N GLU A 110 -1.97 2.62 5.31
CA GLU A 110 -1.11 1.44 5.33
C GLU A 110 -1.58 0.43 4.27
N ILE A 111 -0.67 0.05 3.37
CA ILE A 111 -0.96 -0.87 2.25
C ILE A 111 -0.29 -2.23 2.43
N GLY A 112 0.61 -2.36 3.40
CA GLY A 112 1.22 -3.63 3.75
C GLY A 112 2.39 -3.49 4.70
N SER A 113 2.89 -4.64 5.14
CA SER A 113 4.07 -4.76 6.00
C SER A 113 5.03 -5.81 5.44
N PHE A 114 6.31 -5.68 5.73
CA PHE A 114 7.32 -6.63 5.29
C PHE A 114 8.51 -6.73 6.25
N ALA A 115 9.28 -7.83 6.10
CA ALA A 115 10.38 -8.17 6.99
C ALA A 115 9.98 -8.05 8.49
N GLU A 116 10.95 -8.01 9.40
CA GLU A 116 10.68 -7.53 10.75
C GLU A 116 10.69 -6.01 10.71
N ASN A 117 9.61 -5.37 11.19
CA ASN A 117 9.53 -3.92 11.40
C ASN A 117 9.55 -3.01 10.15
N HIS A 118 9.12 -3.47 8.96
CA HIS A 118 8.86 -2.56 7.83
C HIS A 118 7.36 -2.44 7.52
N TRP A 119 6.94 -1.22 7.19
CA TRP A 119 5.58 -0.87 6.79
C TRP A 119 5.61 0.01 5.54
N ALA A 120 4.62 -0.16 4.68
CA ALA A 120 4.42 0.68 3.50
C ALA A 120 3.09 1.43 3.63
N PHE A 121 3.16 2.75 3.42
CA PHE A 121 1.99 3.62 3.45
C PHE A 121 1.88 4.42 2.17
N ILE A 122 0.67 4.76 1.75
CA ILE A 122 0.40 5.57 0.56
C ILE A 122 -0.45 6.79 0.89
N CYS A 123 -0.10 7.95 0.34
CA CYS A 123 -0.87 9.16 0.55
C CYS A 123 -2.17 9.11 -0.25
N CYS A 124 -3.30 9.27 0.44
CA CYS A 124 -4.64 9.26 -0.15
C CYS A 124 -5.31 10.65 -0.15
N ASP A 125 -4.63 11.69 0.34
CA ASP A 125 -5.13 13.06 0.22
C ASP A 125 -4.91 13.58 -1.20
N SER A 126 -6.00 13.81 -1.92
CA SER A 126 -5.98 14.28 -3.31
C SER A 126 -5.54 15.74 -3.46
N GLU A 127 -5.46 16.49 -2.36
CA GLU A 127 -5.01 17.89 -2.33
C GLU A 127 -3.51 18.03 -1.97
N ASP A 128 -2.89 16.94 -1.49
CA ASP A 128 -1.48 16.94 -1.07
C ASP A 128 -0.52 16.76 -2.26
N PRO A 129 0.62 17.49 -2.32
CA PRO A 129 1.64 17.27 -3.35
C PRO A 129 2.20 15.84 -3.41
N LEU A 130 2.09 15.08 -2.32
CA LEU A 130 2.51 13.68 -2.21
C LEU A 130 1.41 12.69 -2.58
N PHE A 131 0.25 13.11 -3.09
CA PHE A 131 -0.84 12.21 -3.48
C PHE A 131 -0.34 11.04 -4.35
N GLY A 132 -0.54 9.81 -3.89
CA GLY A 132 -0.09 8.59 -4.57
C GLY A 132 1.36 8.18 -4.33
N ALA A 133 2.16 9.00 -3.65
CA ALA A 133 3.48 8.61 -3.17
C ALA A 133 3.38 7.52 -2.11
N VAL A 134 4.39 6.66 -2.07
CA VAL A 134 4.51 5.57 -1.09
C VAL A 134 5.69 5.84 -0.18
N VAL A 135 5.47 5.76 1.12
CA VAL A 135 6.53 5.83 2.14
C VAL A 135 6.74 4.44 2.71
N GLU A 136 7.95 3.92 2.55
CA GLU A 136 8.45 2.79 3.31
C GLU A 136 9.00 3.30 4.65
N ARG A 137 8.62 2.64 5.74
CA ARG A 137 9.11 2.93 7.08
C ARG A 137 9.67 1.69 7.71
N LYS A 138 10.87 1.82 8.26
CA LYS A 138 11.53 0.76 9.02
C LYS A 138 11.74 1.22 10.46
N ASP A 139 11.23 0.45 11.42
CA ASP A 139 11.63 0.60 12.82
C ASP A 139 12.96 -0.15 13.03
N SER A 140 14.04 0.63 13.12
CA SER A 140 15.40 0.13 13.30
C SER A 140 15.78 -0.05 14.78
N THR A 141 14.85 0.21 15.72
CA THR A 141 15.11 0.18 17.16
C THR A 141 14.47 -1.03 17.84
N PRO A 142 15.26 -1.95 18.42
CA PRO A 142 14.68 -3.15 18.99
C PRO A 142 14.04 -2.95 20.38
N TRP A 143 14.32 -1.87 21.14
CA TRP A 143 13.83 -1.71 22.53
C TRP A 143 13.73 -0.26 23.08
N SER A 144 13.63 0.79 22.26
CA SER A 144 13.62 2.21 22.71
C SER A 144 12.67 3.08 21.88
N ASP A 145 12.67 4.41 22.11
CA ASP A 145 11.93 5.39 21.29
C ASP A 145 12.11 5.08 19.79
N ILE A 146 11.00 4.90 19.08
CA ILE A 146 10.99 4.42 17.69
C ILE A 146 11.75 5.41 16.82
N VAL A 147 12.79 4.93 16.13
CA VAL A 147 13.47 5.68 15.08
C VAL A 147 13.05 5.09 13.73
N TRP A 148 12.37 5.91 12.94
CA TRP A 148 11.95 5.55 11.60
C TRP A 148 13.05 5.87 10.59
N ASP A 149 13.56 4.86 9.92
CA ASP A 149 14.22 5.05 8.63
C ASP A 149 13.14 5.10 7.55
N GLU A 150 13.08 6.19 6.78
CA GLU A 150 12.05 6.41 5.78
C GLU A 150 12.64 6.46 4.36
N GLU A 151 12.04 5.72 3.44
CA GLU A 151 12.29 5.83 2.00
C GLU A 151 11.00 6.26 1.31
N VAL A 152 11.08 7.29 0.46
CA VAL A 152 9.93 7.84 -0.25
C VAL A 152 10.02 7.47 -1.72
N HIS A 153 8.97 6.85 -2.23
CA HIS A 153 8.78 6.52 -3.63
C HIS A 153 7.72 7.44 -4.23
N ALA A 154 7.96 7.92 -5.46
CA ALA A 154 7.06 8.86 -6.12
C ALA A 154 5.67 8.26 -6.40
N ASP A 155 5.60 6.96 -6.65
CA ASP A 155 4.34 6.25 -6.86
C ASP A 155 4.42 4.75 -6.53
N MET A 156 3.27 4.08 -6.64
CA MET A 156 3.13 2.63 -6.44
C MET A 156 4.00 1.81 -7.40
N LEU A 157 4.26 2.28 -8.62
CA LEU A 157 5.06 1.53 -9.58
C LEU A 157 6.53 1.54 -9.18
N GLU A 158 7.07 2.72 -8.81
CA GLU A 158 8.43 2.84 -8.32
C GLU A 158 8.65 1.99 -7.06
N PHE A 159 7.69 2.04 -6.12
CA PHE A 159 7.72 1.18 -4.93
C PHE A 159 7.74 -0.31 -5.31
N LEU A 160 6.83 -0.78 -6.17
CA LEU A 160 6.82 -2.19 -6.57
C LEU A 160 8.10 -2.62 -7.31
N GLN A 161 8.76 -1.70 -8.02
CA GLN A 161 10.04 -1.95 -8.67
C GLN A 161 11.20 -2.06 -7.68
N SER A 162 11.18 -1.31 -6.57
CA SER A 162 12.20 -1.41 -5.52
C SER A 162 12.20 -2.78 -4.84
N LEU A 163 11.02 -3.42 -4.77
CA LEU A 163 10.84 -4.77 -4.20
C LEU A 163 11.40 -5.89 -5.08
N ILE A 164 11.71 -5.64 -6.36
CA ILE A 164 12.25 -6.67 -7.26
C ILE A 164 13.77 -6.78 -7.00
N PRO A 165 14.28 -7.97 -6.62
CA PRO A 165 15.72 -8.17 -6.48
C PRO A 165 16.46 -7.85 -7.78
N ARG A 166 17.49 -7.00 -7.70
CA ARG A 166 18.37 -6.76 -8.86
C ARG A 166 19.26 -7.99 -9.07
N PRO A 167 19.44 -8.47 -10.31
CA PRO A 167 20.45 -9.49 -10.58
C PRO A 167 21.84 -8.91 -10.25
N GLU A 168 22.62 -9.67 -9.49
CA GLU A 168 24.04 -9.39 -9.20
C GLU A 168 24.90 -9.45 -10.47
#